data_AF-A0A0F8ZSH1-F1
#
_entry.id   AF-A0A0F8ZSH1-F1
#
_cell.length_a   1.000
_cell.length_b   1.000
_cell.length_c   1.000
_cell.angle_alpha   90.00
_cell.angle_beta   90.00
_cell.angle_gamma   90.00
#
_symmetry.space_group_name_H-M   'P 1'
#
loop_
_entity.id
_entity.type
_entity.pdbx_description
1 polymer ?
#
loop_
_entity_poly.entity_id
_entity_poly.type
_entity_poly.pdbx_seq_one_letter_code
_entity_poly.pdbx_strand_id
1 'polypeptide(L)' 'FTAAMQAIAASWAIAALVDSGTFASLVDTHLKNLAGHRVGHRPDRVEPRAVKRRPKPHRLLTKPRADARAELLVGAST' A
#
# COMPACT_ATOMS: atom_id res chain seq x y z
N PHE A 1 -1.07 1.32 -4.79
CA PHE A 1 -1.44 -0.07 -5.14
C PHE A 1 -2.09 -0.21 -6.51
N THR A 2 -2.62 0.85 -7.12
CA THR A 2 -3.32 0.80 -8.42
C THR A 2 -2.50 0.15 -9.54
N ALA A 3 -1.24 0.54 -9.71
CA ALA A 3 -0.37 -0.01 -10.76
C ALA A 3 -0.16 -1.54 -10.62
N ALA A 4 0.02 -2.03 -9.39
CA ALA A 4 0.16 -3.46 -9.13
C ALA A 4 -1.12 -4.22 -9.47
N MET A 5 -2.29 -3.69 -9.09
CA MET A 5 -3.58 -4.30 -9.41
C MET A 5 -3.84 -4.33 -10.92
N GLN A 6 -3.52 -3.24 -11.63
CA GLN A 6 -3.66 -3.16 -13.08
C GLN A 6 -2.73 -4.15 -13.80
N ALA A 7 -1.48 -4.27 -13.34
CA ALA A 7 -0.52 -5.23 -13.89
C ALA A 7 -0.99 -6.67 -13.73
N ILE A 8 -1.52 -7.04 -12.56
CA ILE A 8 -2.08 -8.39 -12.32
C ILE A 8 -3.30 -8.64 -13.21
N ALA A 9 -4.23 -7.69 -13.26
CA ALA A 9 -5.45 -7.80 -14.07
C ALA A 9 -5.17 -7.91 -15.57
N ALA A 10 -4.18 -7.19 -16.09
CA ALA A 10 -3.78 -7.27 -17.49
C ALA A 10 -3.16 -8.64 -17.85
N SER A 11 -2.42 -9.25 -16.91
CA SER A 11 -1.77 -10.55 -17.10
C SER A 11 -2.69 -11.76 -16.88
N TRP A 12 -3.85 -11.58 -16.25
CA TRP A 12 -4.79 -12.67 -15.91
C TRP A 12 -5.15 -13.55 -17.11
N ALA A 13 -5.39 -12.95 -18.29
CA ALA A 13 -5.88 -13.69 -19.45
C ALA A 13 -4.84 -14.69 -19.98
N ILE A 14 -3.55 -14.42 -19.73
CA ILE A 14 -2.45 -15.29 -20.12
C ILE A 14 -2.43 -16.56 -19.26
N ALA A 15 -2.90 -16.50 -18.01
CA ALA A 15 -2.93 -17.66 -17.10
C ALA A 15 -3.77 -18.83 -17.65
N ALA A 16 -4.81 -18.53 -18.45
CA ALA A 16 -5.68 -19.54 -19.04
C ALA A 16 -5.11 -20.16 -20.33
N LEU A 17 -4.06 -19.57 -20.92
CA LEU A 17 -3.52 -19.95 -22.23
C LEU A 17 -2.16 -20.66 -22.15
N VAL A 18 -1.54 -20.72 -20.97
CA VAL A 18 -0.20 -21.25 -20.77
C VAL A 18 -0.21 -22.46 -19.84
N ASP A 19 0.79 -23.32 -19.95
CA ASP A 19 0.98 -24.44 -19.03
C ASP A 19 1.43 -23.98 -17.64
N SER A 20 1.37 -24.88 -16.66
CA SER A 20 1.69 -24.57 -15.27
C SER A 20 3.15 -24.14 -15.05
N GLY A 21 4.11 -24.63 -15.83
CA GLY A 21 5.52 -24.25 -15.72
C GLY A 21 5.78 -22.85 -16.24
N THR A 22 5.20 -22.52 -17.39
CA THR A 22 5.23 -21.16 -17.96
C THR A 22 4.52 -20.17 -17.04
N PHE A 23 3.36 -20.55 -16.48
CA PHE A 23 2.61 -19.72 -15.54
C PHE A 23 3.44 -19.40 -14.29
N ALA A 24 4.09 -20.40 -13.68
CA ALA A 24 4.95 -20.18 -12.51
C ALA A 24 6.10 -19.20 -12.82
N SER A 25 6.74 -19.34 -13.99
CA SER A 25 7.82 -18.45 -14.42
C SER A 25 7.35 -17.00 -14.65
N LEU A 26 6.15 -16.84 -15.20
CA LEU A 26 5.51 -15.52 -15.37
C LEU A 26 5.19 -14.86 -14.03
N VAL A 27 4.63 -15.61 -13.08
CA VAL A 27 4.35 -15.10 -11.72
C VAL A 27 5.63 -14.60 -11.06
N ASP A 28 6.71 -15.37 -11.15
CA ASP A 28 7.99 -15.05 -10.52
C ASP A 28 8.62 -13.78 -11.12
N THR A 29 8.48 -13.61 -12.44
CA THR A 29 8.90 -12.39 -13.16
C THR A 29 8.04 -11.19 -12.76
N HIS A 30 6.72 -11.38 -12.63
CA HIS A 30 5.79 -10.31 -12.26
C HIS A 30 6.08 -9.78 -10.86
N LEU A 31 6.34 -10.68 -9.91
CA LEU A 31 6.68 -10.31 -8.52
C LEU A 31 7.95 -9.46 -8.46
N LYS A 32 9.00 -9.83 -9.20
CA LYS A 32 10.26 -9.06 -9.28
C LYS A 32 10.02 -7.66 -9.84
N ASN A 33 9.21 -7.54 -10.90
CA ASN A 33 8.89 -6.26 -11.51
C ASN A 33 8.02 -5.36 -10.61
N LEU A 34 7.02 -5.94 -9.95
CA LEU A 34 6.14 -5.21 -9.03
C LEU A 34 6.90 -4.68 -7.82
N ALA A 35 7.85 -5.46 -7.28
CA ALA A 35 8.71 -5.03 -6.19
C ALA A 35 9.64 -3.87 -6.58
N GLY A 36 10.05 -3.79 -7.86
CA GLY A 36 10.86 -2.70 -8.39
C GLY A 36 10.10 -1.39 -8.61
N HIS A 37 8.77 -1.41 -8.55
CA HIS A 37 7.95 -0.22 -8.79
C HIS A 37 8.07 0.75 -7.61
N ARG A 38 8.94 1.76 -7.75
CA ARG A 38 9.15 2.79 -6.72
C ARG A 38 7.87 3.59 -6.54
N VAL A 39 7.15 3.30 -5.45
CA VAL A 39 6.14 4.23 -4.93
C VAL A 39 6.91 5.47 -4.48
N GLY A 40 6.68 6.61 -5.16
CA GLY A 40 7.37 7.85 -4.83
C GLY A 40 7.35 8.10 -3.32
N HIS A 41 8.53 8.31 -2.73
CA HIS A 41 8.66 8.63 -1.31
C HIS A 41 7.89 9.94 -1.08
N ARG A 42 6.80 9.88 -0.33
CA ARG A 42 6.03 11.06 0.08
C ARG A 42 6.24 11.24 1.58
N PRO A 43 7.39 11.78 2.00
CA PRO A 43 7.70 11.95 3.43
C PRO A 43 6.64 12.80 4.12
N ASP A 44 6.00 13.72 3.39
CA ASP A 44 4.94 14.59 3.90
C ASP A 44 3.62 13.85 4.21
N ARG A 45 3.47 12.60 3.75
CA ARG A 45 2.30 11.76 4.01
C ARG A 45 2.46 10.98 5.31
N VAL A 46 2.44 11.71 6.41
CA VAL A 46 2.21 11.17 7.75
C VAL A 46 0.76 11.49 8.13
N GLU A 47 -0.08 10.47 8.20
CA GLU A 47 -1.49 10.62 8.57
C GLU A 47 -1.75 9.96 9.92
N PRO A 48 -2.12 10.74 10.96
CA PRO A 48 -2.60 10.20 12.23
C PRO A 48 -3.77 9.24 11.98
N ARG A 49 -3.67 7.99 12.46
CA ARG A 49 -4.75 6.99 12.37
C ARG A 49 -5.86 7.26 13.41
N ALA A 50 -6.33 8.50 13.45
CA ALA A 50 -7.35 9.00 14.35
C ALA A 50 -8.25 10.01 13.63
N VAL A 51 -9.54 10.02 13.98
CA VAL A 51 -10.56 10.81 13.27
C VAL A 51 -11.07 11.94 14.17
N LYS A 52 -11.26 13.16 13.65
CA LYS A 52 -11.66 14.30 14.49
C LYS A 52 -13.03 14.12 15.15
N ARG A 53 -14.04 13.72 14.38
CA ARG A 53 -15.42 13.55 14.85
C ARG A 53 -16.10 12.49 13.98
N ARG A 54 -16.32 11.26 14.48
CA ARG A 54 -17.21 10.29 13.83
C ARG A 54 -17.61 9.13 14.76
N PRO A 55 -18.81 8.55 14.62
CA PRO A 55 -19.21 7.27 15.23
C PRO A 55 -18.48 6.03 14.66
N LYS A 56 -17.32 6.19 13.99
CA LYS A 56 -16.52 5.04 13.57
C LYS A 56 -15.69 4.53 14.76
N PRO A 57 -15.39 3.22 14.85
CA PRO A 57 -14.55 2.65 15.90
C PRO A 57 -13.06 2.97 15.68
N HIS A 58 -12.75 4.25 15.44
CA HIS A 58 -11.38 4.75 15.35
C HIS A 58 -11.14 5.71 16.50
N ARG A 59 -9.90 5.77 17.00
CA ARG A 59 -9.51 6.70 18.05
C ARG A 59 -9.82 8.14 17.61
N LEU A 60 -10.29 8.96 18.55
CA LEU A 60 -10.54 10.36 18.26
C LEU A 60 -9.22 11.13 18.16
N LEU A 61 -9.12 12.04 17.19
CA LEU A 61 -8.00 12.97 17.09
C LEU A 61 -8.24 14.15 18.03
N THR A 62 -7.73 14.03 19.26
CA THR A 62 -7.89 15.01 20.34
C THR A 62 -6.84 16.12 20.36
N LYS A 63 -5.75 15.97 19.61
CA LYS A 63 -4.66 16.94 19.50
C LYS A 63 -4.54 17.55 18.10
N PRO A 64 -3.84 18.68 17.94
CA PRO A 64 -3.54 19.25 16.64
C PRO A 64 -2.87 18.24 15.70
N ARG A 65 -3.13 18.38 14.40
CA ARG A 65 -2.60 17.43 13.39
C ARG A 65 -1.07 17.47 13.29
N ALA A 66 -0.45 18.61 13.55
CA ALA A 66 1.00 18.74 13.50
C ALA A 66 1.67 17.88 14.58
N ASP A 67 1.17 17.98 15.82
CA ASP A 67 1.72 17.23 16.96
C ASP A 67 1.53 15.72 16.77
N ALA A 68 0.35 15.29 16.35
CA ALA A 68 0.09 13.88 16.05
C ALA A 68 0.95 13.32 14.91
N ARG A 69 1.37 14.16 13.95
CA ARG A 69 2.31 13.76 12.90
C ARG A 69 3.73 13.63 13.43
N ALA A 70 4.17 14.58 14.27
CA ALA A 70 5.49 14.57 14.88
C ALA A 70 5.69 13.32 15.74
N GLU A 71 4.71 12.93 16.55
CA GLU A 71 4.80 11.71 17.38
C GLU A 71 4.96 10.43 16.56
N LEU A 72 4.25 10.33 15.42
CA LEU A 72 4.38 9.18 14.51
C LEU A 72 5.78 9.11 13.86
N LEU A 73 6.40 10.26 13.58
CA LEU A 73 7.75 10.34 13.04
C LEU A 73 8.82 9.98 14.07
N VAL A 74 8.57 10.25 15.36
CA VAL A 74 9.48 9.94 16.48
C VAL A 74 9.39 8.45 16.89
N GLY A 75 8.44 7.68 16.35
CA GLY A 75 8.28 6.26 16.67
C GLY A 75 7.57 5.99 18.00
N ALA A 76 6.92 7.02 18.59
CA ALA A 76 6.09 6.87 19.77
C ALA A 76 4.75 6.20 19.38
N SER A 77 4.81 4.89 19.18
CA SER A 77 3.64 4.03 18.98
C SER A 77 2.69 4.18 20.18
N THR A 78 1.48 4.72 19.95
CA THR A 78 0.35 4.75 20.92
C THR A 78 -0.88 4.04 20.40
#